data_AF-A0A285N0R0-F1
#
_entry.id   AF-A0A285N0R0-F1
#
_cell.length_a   1.000
_cell.length_b   1.000
_cell.length_c   1.000
_cell.angle_alpha   90.00
_cell.angle_beta   90.00
_cell.angle_gamma   90.00
#
_symmetry.space_group_name_H-M   'P 1'
#
loop_
_entity.id
_entity.type
_entity.pdbx_description
1 polymer ?
#
loop_
_entity_poly.entity_id
_entity_poly.type
_entity_poly.pdbx_seq_one_letter_code
_entity_poly.pdbx_strand_id
1 'polypeptide(L)'
;MKKLAIISLIEGISLIILVFIGMPLKYIWGYKIATMIFGSIHGVLWLIFLFILYKVRKEYNLDNSFTVKMLVFSVIPFGLIPMEKMIRDFNGKIDKNQKEGEFINA
;
A
#
# COMPACT_ATOMS: atom_id res chain seq x y z
N MET A 1 -7.21 3.63 -9.80
CA MET A 1 -6.01 4.21 -9.12
C MET A 1 -6.27 4.76 -7.71
N LYS A 2 -7.22 5.69 -7.50
CA LYS A 2 -7.48 6.30 -6.17
C LYS A 2 -7.68 5.30 -5.01
N LYS A 3 -8.34 4.16 -5.27
CA LYS A 3 -8.55 3.10 -4.27
C LYS A 3 -7.23 2.47 -3.79
N LEU A 4 -6.31 2.16 -4.71
CA LEU A 4 -4.99 1.60 -4.35
C LEU A 4 -4.21 2.57 -3.46
N ALA A 5 -4.19 3.86 -3.81
CA ALA A 5 -3.51 4.89 -3.03
C ALA A 5 -4.05 5.01 -1.58
N ILE A 6 -5.37 4.95 -1.42
CA ILE A 6 -6.00 5.01 -0.10
C ILE A 6 -5.69 3.74 0.70
N ILE A 7 -5.85 2.55 0.12
CA ILE A 7 -5.59 1.30 0.84
C ILE A 7 -4.11 1.18 1.21
N SER A 8 -3.17 1.52 0.32
CA SER A 8 -1.74 1.49 0.64
C SER A 8 -1.36 2.45 1.77
N LEU A 9 -2.02 3.61 1.83
CA LEU A 9 -1.82 4.58 2.90
C LEU A 9 -2.33 4.03 4.24
N ILE A 10 -3.55 3.49 4.27
CA ILE A 10 -4.15 2.92 5.47
C ILE A 10 -3.33 1.72 5.97
N GLU A 11 -2.91 0.83 5.07
CA GLU A 11 -2.09 -0.32 5.39
C GLU A 11 -0.73 0.11 5.99
N GLY A 12 -0.03 1.04 5.34
CA GLY A 12 1.25 1.57 5.84
C GLY A 12 1.12 2.21 7.21
N ILE A 13 0.07 3.02 7.43
CA ILE A 13 -0.24 3.61 8.74
C ILE A 13 -0.55 2.50 9.77
N SER A 14 -1.31 1.48 9.38
CA SER A 14 -1.65 0.36 10.27
C SER A 14 -0.42 -0.45 10.69
N LEU A 15 0.59 -0.58 9.81
CA LEU A 15 1.86 -1.22 10.13
C LEU A 15 2.67 -0.40 11.13
N ILE A 16 2.73 0.92 10.94
CA ILE A 16 3.39 1.83 11.88
C ILE A 16 2.70 1.75 13.25
N ILE A 17 1.37 1.77 13.30
CA ILE A 17 0.60 1.59 14.55
C ILE A 17 0.91 0.24 15.20
N LEU A 18 0.95 -0.85 14.43
CA LEU A 18 1.26 -2.17 14.96
C LEU A 18 2.67 -2.23 15.59
N VAL A 19 3.66 -1.64 14.93
CA VAL A 19 5.05 -1.65 15.39
C VAL A 19 5.27 -0.70 16.56
N PHE A 20 4.70 0.50 16.54
CA PHE A 20 4.92 1.52 17.58
C PHE A 20 3.94 1.44 18.75
N ILE A 21 2.77 0.82 18.60
CA ILE A 21 1.79 0.68 19.69
C ILE A 21 1.65 -0.78 20.06
N GLY A 22 1.46 -1.67 19.08
CA GLY A 22 1.26 -3.10 19.32
C GLY A 22 2.44 -3.80 19.98
N MET A 23 3.67 -3.49 19.57
CA MET A 23 4.88 -4.08 20.18
C MET A 23 5.19 -3.50 21.56
N PRO A 24 5.16 -2.17 21.81
CA PRO A 24 5.42 -1.63 23.15
C PRO A 24 4.38 -2.07 24.17
N LEU A 25 3.09 -2.17 23.82
CA LEU A 25 2.09 -2.72 24.74
C LEU A 25 2.38 -4.17 25.14
N LYS A 26 2.91 -4.98 24.22
CA LYS A 26 3.31 -6.37 24.49
C LYS A 26 4.44 -6.45 25.51
N TYR A 27 5.49 -5.66 25.30
CA TYR A 27 6.74 -5.78 26.08
C TYR A 27 6.72 -4.97 27.38
N ILE A 28 6.03 -3.82 27.41
CA ILE A 28 6.01 -2.92 28.58
C ILE A 28 4.88 -3.29 29.54
N TRP A 29 3.68 -3.59 29.02
CA TRP A 29 2.50 -3.86 29.86
C TRP A 29 2.05 -5.33 29.86
N GLY A 30 2.71 -6.21 29.10
CA GLY A 30 2.36 -7.64 29.08
C GLY A 30 1.03 -7.97 28.39
N TYR A 31 0.34 -6.99 27.78
CA TYR A 31 -0.95 -7.19 27.09
C TYR A 31 -0.75 -7.81 25.71
N LYS A 32 -0.54 -9.14 25.67
CA LYS A 32 -0.45 -9.92 24.42
C LYS A 32 -1.70 -9.81 23.54
N ILE A 33 -2.87 -9.58 24.15
CA ILE A 33 -4.14 -9.49 23.45
C ILE A 33 -4.19 -8.27 22.50
N ALA A 34 -3.57 -7.15 22.88
CA ALA A 34 -3.59 -5.94 22.08
C ALA A 34 -2.82 -6.14 20.77
N THR A 35 -1.62 -6.71 20.84
CA THR A 35 -0.82 -7.05 19.65
C THR A 35 -1.53 -8.04 18.74
N MET A 36 -2.26 -9.00 19.32
CA MET A 36 -3.05 -9.96 18.54
C MET A 36 -4.17 -9.28 17.76
N ILE A 37 -4.89 -8.35 18.38
CA ILE A 37 -5.96 -7.58 17.73
C ILE A 37 -5.38 -6.70 16.61
N PHE A 38 -4.36 -5.88 16.92
CA PHE A 38 -3.72 -5.01 15.92
C PHE A 38 -3.09 -5.82 14.78
N GLY A 39 -2.45 -6.95 15.08
CA GLY A 39 -1.84 -7.83 14.09
C GLY A 39 -2.89 -8.47 13.18
N SER A 40 -4.03 -8.89 13.74
CA SER A 40 -5.15 -9.44 12.96
C SER A 40 -5.77 -8.38 12.04
N ILE A 41 -5.99 -7.17 12.55
CA ILE A 41 -6.50 -6.04 11.76
C ILE A 41 -5.56 -5.72 10.61
N HIS A 42 -4.26 -5.57 10.90
CA HIS A 42 -3.25 -5.31 9.88
C HIS A 42 -3.17 -6.44 8.84
N GLY A 43 -3.25 -7.70 9.26
CA GLY A 43 -3.28 -8.85 8.36
C GLY A 43 -4.47 -8.82 7.38
N VAL A 44 -5.67 -8.47 7.85
CA VAL A 44 -6.84 -8.32 6.96
C VAL A 44 -6.64 -7.16 5.99
N LEU A 45 -6.11 -6.02 6.45
CA LEU A 45 -5.77 -4.88 5.61
C LEU A 45 -4.76 -5.25 4.51
N TRP A 46 -3.73 -6.02 4.86
CA TRP A 46 -2.71 -6.51 3.94
C TRP A 46 -3.31 -7.42 2.85
N LEU A 47 -4.25 -8.29 3.19
CA LEU A 47 -4.97 -9.13 2.22
C LEU A 47 -5.84 -8.30 1.27
N ILE A 48 -6.52 -7.25 1.77
CA ILE A 48 -7.30 -6.33 0.94
C ILE A 48 -6.37 -5.58 -0.02
N PHE A 49 -5.20 -5.13 0.46
CA PHE A 49 -4.19 -4.50 -0.37
C PHE A 49 -3.73 -5.43 -1.50
N LEU A 50 -3.42 -6.69 -1.20
CA LEU A 50 -3.04 -7.68 -2.21
C LEU A 50 -4.10 -7.83 -3.32
N PHE A 51 -5.36 -7.94 -2.93
CA PHE A 51 -6.47 -8.07 -3.88
C PHE A 51 -6.58 -6.85 -4.82
N ILE A 52 -6.45 -5.64 -4.26
CA ILE A 52 -6.52 -4.40 -5.03
C ILE A 52 -5.29 -4.25 -5.92
N LEU A 53 -4.10 -4.56 -5.41
CA LEU A 53 -2.85 -4.53 -6.16
C LEU A 53 -2.93 -5.48 -7.36
N TYR A 54 -3.44 -6.69 -7.18
CA TYR A 54 -3.67 -7.65 -8.26
C TYR A 54 -4.63 -7.10 -9.32
N LYS A 55 -5.74 -6.49 -8.89
CA LYS A 55 -6.71 -5.88 -9.82
C LYS A 55 -6.09 -4.74 -10.63
N VAL A 56 -5.35 -3.84 -9.98
CA VAL A 56 -4.69 -2.71 -10.66
C VAL A 56 -3.58 -3.21 -11.60
N ARG A 57 -2.82 -4.23 -11.19
CA ARG A 57 -1.82 -4.85 -12.06
C ARG A 57 -2.43 -5.35 -13.37
N LYS A 58 -3.60 -6.00 -13.29
CA LYS A 58 -4.31 -6.48 -14.48
C LYS A 58 -4.91 -5.34 -15.32
N GLU A 59 -5.42 -4.30 -14.68
CA GLU A 59 -6.05 -3.15 -15.35
C GLU A 59 -5.03 -2.28 -16.10
N TYR A 60 -3.83 -2.07 -15.54
CA TYR A 60 -2.82 -1.18 -16.12
C TYR A 60 -1.56 -1.90 -16.63
N ASN A 61 -1.59 -3.24 -16.75
CA ASN A 61 -0.43 -4.07 -17.13
C ASN A 61 0.87 -3.67 -16.40
N LEU A 62 0.77 -3.53 -15.07
CA LEU A 62 1.93 -3.13 -14.26
C LEU A 62 3.06 -4.15 -14.38
N ASP A 63 4.28 -3.66 -14.50
CA ASP A 63 5.47 -4.50 -14.48
C ASP A 63 5.54 -5.35 -13.21
N ASN A 64 6.06 -6.56 -13.36
CA ASN A 64 6.30 -7.47 -12.23
C ASN A 64 7.23 -6.80 -11.19
N SER A 65 8.24 -6.05 -11.66
CA SER A 65 9.15 -5.29 -10.81
C SER A 65 8.44 -4.22 -9.98
N PHE A 66 7.42 -3.56 -10.53
CA PHE A 66 6.62 -2.57 -9.78
C PHE A 66 5.78 -3.27 -8.70
N THR A 67 5.13 -4.37 -9.06
CA THR A 67 4.30 -5.16 -8.14
C THR A 67 5.11 -5.70 -6.97
N VAL A 68 6.29 -6.27 -7.24
CA VAL A 68 7.18 -6.80 -6.19
C VAL A 68 7.68 -5.69 -5.27
N LYS A 69 8.05 -4.52 -5.81
CA LYS A 69 8.44 -3.37 -4.98
C LYS A 69 7.30 -2.93 -4.06
N MET A 70 6.07 -2.84 -4.58
CA MET A 70 4.89 -2.50 -3.78
C MET A 70 4.67 -3.49 -2.63
N LEU A 71 4.85 -4.79 -2.87
CA LEU A 71 4.77 -5.82 -1.83
C LEU A 71 5.86 -5.69 -0.77
N VAL A 72 7.12 -5.51 -1.20
CA VAL A 72 8.26 -5.35 -0.28
C VAL A 72 8.08 -4.12 0.59
N PHE A 73 7.67 -3.00 0.00
CA PHE A 73 7.43 -1.76 0.74
C PHE A 73 6.20 -1.84 1.66
N SER A 74 5.24 -2.71 1.39
CA SER A 74 4.05 -2.89 2.25
C SER A 74 4.40 -3.53 3.60
N VAL A 75 5.46 -4.35 3.65
CA VAL A 75 5.91 -5.06 4.86
C VAL A 75 6.93 -4.25 5.67
N ILE A 76 7.53 -3.22 5.07
CA ILE A 76 8.53 -2.38 5.72
C ILE A 76 7.81 -1.20 6.41
N PRO A 77 8.04 -0.92 7.71
CA PRO A 77 7.33 0.13 8.45
C PRO A 77 7.47 1.53 7.82
N PHE A 78 8.59 1.81 7.16
CA PHE A 78 8.84 3.06 6.43
C PHE A 78 8.68 2.93 4.91
N GLY A 79 8.19 1.79 4.42
CA GLY A 79 7.99 1.55 2.99
C GLY A 79 6.80 2.33 2.42
N LEU A 80 5.93 2.88 3.26
CA LEU A 80 4.87 3.81 2.83
C LEU A 80 5.40 5.02 2.04
N ILE A 81 6.53 5.60 2.46
CA ILE A 81 7.12 6.79 1.82
C ILE A 81 7.51 6.53 0.36
N PRO A 82 8.36 5.54 0.03
CA PRO A 82 8.68 5.22 -1.36
C PRO A 82 7.46 4.71 -2.13
N MET A 83 6.53 4.01 -1.48
CA MET A 83 5.30 3.53 -2.11
C MET A 83 4.40 4.67 -2.59
N GLU A 84 4.18 5.68 -1.75
CA GLU A 84 3.38 6.87 -2.11
C GLU A 84 4.00 7.62 -3.28
N LYS A 85 5.34 7.79 -3.27
CA LYS A 85 6.07 8.39 -4.39
C LYS A 85 5.86 7.60 -5.68
N MET A 86 5.97 6.27 -5.64
CA MET A 86 5.74 5.41 -6.80
C MET A 86 4.31 5.51 -7.34
N ILE A 87 3.29 5.52 -6.47
CA ILE A 87 1.90 5.67 -6.88
C ILE A 87 1.65 7.04 -7.52
N ARG A 88 2.23 8.12 -6.97
CA ARG A 88 2.11 9.48 -7.50
C ARG A 88 2.77 9.61 -8.87
N ASP A 89 3.98 9.08 -9.01
CA ASP A 89 4.72 9.09 -10.28
C ASP A 89 3.97 8.26 -11.34
N PHE A 90 3.38 7.13 -10.95
CA PHE A 90 2.56 6.30 -11.83
C PHE A 90 1.27 7.00 -12.26
N ASN A 91 0.54 7.64 -11.34
CA ASN A 91 -0.63 8.49 -11.68
C ASN A 91 -0.27 9.60 -12.68
N GLY A 92 0.88 10.27 -12.48
CA GLY A 92 1.33 11.33 -13.38
C GLY A 92 1.65 10.84 -14.80
N LYS A 93 2.15 9.61 -14.95
CA LYS A 93 2.37 8.98 -16.27
C LYS A 93 1.05 8.65 -16.98
N ILE A 94 0.06 8.15 -16.24
CA ILE A 94 -1.27 7.84 -16.79
C ILE A 94 -1.98 9.11 -17.27
N ASP A 95 -1.97 10.20 -16.48
CA ASP A 95 -2.60 11.47 -16.86
C ASP A 95 -1.97 12.07 -18.14
N LYS A 96 -0.65 11.99 -18.28
CA LYS A 96 0.05 12.44 -19.50
C LYS A 96 -0.33 11.60 -20.73
N ASN A 97 -0.29 10.27 -20.63
CA ASN A 97 -0.64 9.39 -21.74
C ASN A 97 -2.10 9.57 -22.19
N GLN A 98 -3.02 9.83 -21.25
CA GLN A 98 -4.41 10.08 -21.58
C GLN A 98 -4.61 11.42 -22.32
N LYS A 99 -3.90 12.48 -21.90
CA LYS A 99 -3.95 13.78 -22.59
C LYS A 99 -3.33 13.71 -23.99
N GLU A 100 -2.16 13.09 -24.15
CA GLU A 100 -1.58 12.87 -25.48
C GLU A 100 -2.53 12.06 -26.38
N GLY A 101 -3.18 11.03 -25.85
CA GLY A 101 -4.21 10.28 -26.58
C GLY A 101 -5.39 11.13 -27.04
N GLU A 102 -5.85 12.11 -26.25
CA GLU A 102 -6.89 13.06 -26.68
C GLU A 102 -6.38 14.03 -27.77
N PHE A 103 -5.14 14.54 -27.66
CA PHE A 103 -4.57 15.45 -28.67
C PHE A 103 -4.27 14.77 -30.02
N ILE A 104 -3.95 13.47 -30.03
CA ILE A 104 -3.69 12.73 -31.28
C ILE A 104 -5.01 12.35 -31.99
N ASN A 105 -6.11 12.26 -31.26
CA ASN A 105 -7.43 11.87 -31.78
C ASN A 105 -8.40 13.06 -31.95
N ALA A 106 -7.96 14.29 -31.76
CA ALA A 106 -8.71 15.53 -31.97
C ALA A 106 -8.25 16.25 -33.26
#